data_AF-A0A1G0PCL1-F1
#
_entry.id   AF-A0A1G0PCL1-F1
#
_cell.length_a   1.000
_cell.length_b   1.000
_cell.length_c   1.000
_cell.angle_alpha   90.00
_cell.angle_beta   90.00
_cell.angle_gamma   90.00
#
_symmetry.space_group_name_H-M   'P 1'
#
loop_
_entity.id
_entity.type
_entity.pdbx_description
1 polymer ?
#
loop_
_entity_poly.entity_id
_entity_poly.type
_entity_poly.pdbx_seq_one_letter_code
_entity_poly.pdbx_strand_id
1 'polypeptide(L)'
;MQKMKKIFIIFLLLFPILLSNCSDPVSPDEVDARLTGEWYFIYNNNSPNPSPETTFTGIQINSDKTINSLGIETNTGKVAVIKYSSKKIIKANERELIWEYLLGGIGLSTISYNYRFENEKLILSNESGSLTYTKTKLGAQLIEPVTCNLSFEKDSIFYENEKISAYPSAYAGKISTSDFFLLNAEMDHAFLRIGINNFNGIGSYVIQYDKFEFGEFHSDVGIILVPDSLSKGEIIITQYDEVNRMCSGTFYFNAAFPDDPDSVATVFKEGIFTVPIYK
;
A
#
# COMPACT_ATOMS: atom_id res chain seq x y z
N MET A 1 84.58 27.91 34.22
CA MET A 1 83.96 28.55 33.03
C MET A 1 83.69 27.48 32.00
N GLN A 2 82.41 27.27 31.70
CA GLN A 2 81.84 26.08 31.07
C GLN A 2 81.59 26.32 29.57
N LYS A 3 81.48 25.20 28.85
CA LYS A 3 81.75 24.96 27.43
C LYS A 3 80.82 25.61 26.41
N MET A 4 81.37 25.68 25.19
CA MET A 4 80.81 26.11 23.91
C MET A 4 79.50 25.43 23.46
N LYS A 5 78.76 26.20 22.65
CA LYS A 5 77.57 25.92 21.83
C LYS A 5 77.61 24.61 21.03
N LYS A 6 76.46 23.91 20.94
CA LYS A 6 75.93 23.31 19.70
C LYS A 6 74.39 23.34 19.69
N ILE A 7 73.88 23.60 18.49
CA ILE A 7 72.50 23.83 18.01
C ILE A 7 71.65 22.55 18.12
N PHE A 8 70.34 22.67 18.36
CA PHE A 8 69.32 21.97 17.55
C PHE A 8 67.93 22.59 17.73
N ILE A 9 67.45 23.23 16.65
CA ILE A 9 66.06 23.62 16.43
C ILE A 9 65.28 22.33 16.18
N ILE A 10 64.36 21.97 17.06
CA ILE A 10 63.41 20.87 16.81
C ILE A 10 62.06 21.50 16.47
N PHE A 11 61.82 21.48 15.17
CA PHE A 11 60.56 21.38 14.44
C PHE A 11 59.27 21.63 15.22
N LEU A 12 58.72 22.79 14.89
CA LEU A 12 57.33 23.19 14.95
C LEU A 12 56.51 22.31 13.98
N LEU A 13 56.11 21.10 14.39
CA LEU A 13 55.21 20.22 13.62
C LEU A 13 54.72 19.08 14.53
N LEU A 14 53.57 19.28 15.18
CA LEU A 14 52.65 18.23 15.66
C LEU A 14 51.40 18.90 16.26
N PHE A 15 50.71 19.65 15.41
CA PHE A 15 49.28 19.93 15.47
C PHE A 15 48.63 18.89 14.54
N PRO A 16 47.44 18.32 14.80
CA PRO A 16 46.93 17.64 15.99
C PRO A 16 46.56 16.16 15.69
N ILE A 17 46.73 15.24 16.65
CA ILE A 17 46.25 13.84 16.58
C ILE A 17 44.74 13.79 16.91
N LEU A 18 43.91 14.56 16.19
CA LEU A 18 42.46 14.63 16.42
C LEU A 18 41.61 14.51 15.14
N LEU A 19 42.17 13.96 14.05
CA LEU A 19 41.42 13.63 12.84
C LEU A 19 41.60 12.15 12.50
N SER A 20 40.98 11.29 13.31
CA SER A 20 40.80 9.87 12.97
C SER A 20 39.44 9.37 13.47
N ASN A 21 38.39 10.18 13.27
CA ASN A 21 37.07 9.65 12.97
C ASN A 21 36.88 9.74 11.45
N CYS A 22 37.80 9.12 10.71
CA CYS A 22 37.51 8.77 9.33
C CYS A 22 36.68 7.50 9.45
N SER A 23 35.35 7.65 9.47
CA SER A 23 34.47 6.54 9.16
C SER A 23 34.96 5.94 7.85
N ASP A 24 35.30 4.65 7.86
CA ASP A 24 35.75 3.94 6.66
C ASP A 24 34.82 4.30 5.48
N PRO A 25 35.37 4.56 4.28
CA PRO A 25 34.54 4.75 3.11
C PRO A 25 33.67 3.50 2.95
N VAL A 26 32.35 3.67 3.08
CA VAL A 26 31.37 2.61 2.86
C VAL A 26 31.70 1.99 1.51
N SER A 27 31.93 0.68 1.48
CA SER A 27 32.21 -0.03 0.24
C SER A 27 31.14 0.34 -0.80
N PRO A 28 31.50 0.59 -2.07
CA PRO A 28 30.52 0.95 -3.11
C PRO A 28 29.39 -0.08 -3.24
N ASP A 29 29.64 -1.32 -2.81
CA ASP A 29 28.71 -2.43 -2.84
C ASP A 29 27.88 -2.61 -1.55
N GLU A 30 28.14 -1.84 -0.49
CA GLU A 30 27.43 -1.95 0.77
C GLU A 30 26.26 -0.96 0.84
N VAL A 31 25.14 -1.46 1.37
CA VAL A 31 23.98 -0.64 1.74
C VAL A 31 24.34 0.10 3.03
N ASP A 32 24.11 1.41 3.09
CA ASP A 32 24.25 2.16 4.35
C ASP A 32 23.44 1.47 5.44
N ALA A 33 24.13 0.92 6.44
CA ALA A 33 23.53 0.11 7.49
C ALA A 33 22.41 0.84 8.25
N ARG A 34 22.43 2.18 8.26
CA ARG A 34 21.38 2.99 8.88
C ARG A 34 20.05 2.91 8.14
N LEU A 35 20.06 2.61 6.83
CA LEU A 35 18.86 2.39 6.04
C LEU A 35 18.19 1.05 6.36
N THR A 36 18.93 0.06 6.87
CA THR A 36 18.39 -1.28 7.13
C THR A 36 17.33 -1.23 8.24
N GLY A 37 16.21 -1.91 7.99
CA GLY A 37 15.05 -2.01 8.88
C GLY A 37 13.75 -1.57 8.24
N GLU A 38 12.70 -1.48 9.06
CA GLU A 38 11.35 -1.12 8.65
C GLU A 38 11.09 0.38 8.82
N TRP A 39 10.66 0.99 7.72
CA TRP A 39 10.34 2.41 7.62
C TRP A 39 8.90 2.56 7.17
N TYR A 40 8.13 3.44 7.82
CA TYR A 40 6.72 3.62 7.51
C TYR A 40 6.38 5.09 7.28
N PHE A 41 5.43 5.31 6.38
CA PHE A 41 4.89 6.61 6.02
C PHE A 41 3.37 6.53 6.12
N ILE A 42 2.79 7.49 6.85
CA ILE A 42 1.35 7.66 6.98
C ILE A 42 1.02 8.97 6.30
N TYR A 43 0.06 8.95 5.38
CA TYR A 43 -0.50 10.16 4.82
C TYR A 43 -2.02 10.12 4.87
N ASN A 44 -2.59 11.30 5.12
CA ASN A 44 -4.02 11.48 5.06
C ASN A 44 -4.40 11.83 3.64
N ASN A 45 -5.29 11.03 3.08
CA ASN A 45 -5.87 11.27 1.77
C ASN A 45 -7.04 12.24 1.93
N ASN A 46 -6.87 13.48 1.48
CA ASN A 46 -7.96 14.48 1.42
C ASN A 46 -8.82 14.29 0.16
N SER A 47 -9.09 13.04 -0.20
CA SER A 47 -9.91 12.71 -1.38
C SER A 47 -11.35 13.17 -1.15
N PRO A 48 -11.99 13.82 -2.14
CA PRO A 48 -13.41 14.15 -2.06
C PRO A 48 -14.32 12.91 -2.20
N ASN A 49 -13.75 11.75 -2.54
CA ASN A 49 -14.47 10.49 -2.66
C ASN A 49 -14.40 9.70 -1.34
N PRO A 50 -15.51 9.06 -0.93
CA PRO A 50 -15.57 8.28 0.31
C PRO A 50 -14.65 7.07 0.18
N SER A 51 -13.44 7.24 0.69
CA SER A 51 -12.32 6.30 0.61
C SER A 51 -11.58 6.35 1.94
N PRO A 52 -10.75 5.34 2.26
CA PRO A 52 -9.95 5.36 3.46
C PRO A 52 -9.18 6.68 3.61
N GLU A 53 -9.49 7.41 4.69
CA GLU A 53 -8.91 8.74 4.99
C GLU A 53 -7.40 8.67 5.20
N THR A 54 -6.88 7.50 5.55
CA THR A 54 -5.48 7.27 5.85
C THR A 54 -4.97 6.11 5.03
N THR A 55 -3.86 6.33 4.33
CA THR A 55 -3.09 5.29 3.66
C THR A 55 -1.78 5.08 4.40
N PHE A 56 -1.41 3.82 4.53
CA PHE A 56 -0.24 3.29 5.22
C PHE A 56 0.70 2.69 4.19
N THR A 57 1.82 3.34 3.93
CA THR A 57 2.83 2.80 3.00
C THR A 57 4.15 2.67 3.73
N GLY A 58 4.78 1.50 3.70
CA GLY A 58 6.10 1.32 4.27
C GLY A 58 7.05 0.54 3.36
N ILE A 59 8.31 0.56 3.74
CA ILE A 59 9.38 -0.20 3.11
C ILE A 59 10.20 -0.89 4.19
N GLN A 60 10.54 -2.15 3.96
CA GLN A 60 11.58 -2.84 4.71
C GLN A 60 12.81 -2.91 3.81
N ILE A 61 13.91 -2.32 4.25
CA ILE A 61 15.21 -2.41 3.57
C ILE A 61 16.03 -3.49 4.27
N ASN A 62 16.40 -4.53 3.54
CA ASN A 62 17.18 -5.64 4.06
C ASN A 62 18.67 -5.51 3.68
N SER A 63 19.53 -6.16 4.47
CA SER A 63 20.98 -6.17 4.24
C SER A 63 21.39 -6.90 2.96
N ASP A 64 20.52 -7.77 2.43
CA ASP A 64 20.73 -8.52 1.19
C ASP A 64 20.33 -7.72 -0.08
N LYS A 65 20.15 -6.41 0.05
CA LYS A 65 19.73 -5.48 -1.03
C LYS A 65 18.29 -5.68 -1.50
N THR A 66 17.45 -6.42 -0.76
CA THR A 66 16.01 -6.50 -1.07
C THR A 66 15.23 -5.38 -0.38
N ILE A 67 14.16 -4.93 -1.02
CA ILE A 67 13.15 -4.04 -0.43
C ILE A 67 11.79 -4.71 -0.54
N ASN A 68 11.14 -4.91 0.60
CA ASN A 68 9.75 -5.35 0.65
C ASN A 68 8.83 -4.15 0.89
N SER A 69 7.69 -4.08 0.20
CA SER A 69 6.65 -3.13 0.62
C SER A 69 6.00 -3.63 1.91
N LEU A 70 5.69 -2.69 2.80
CA LEU A 70 4.97 -2.92 4.04
C LEU A 70 3.59 -2.29 3.96
N GLY A 71 2.62 -2.99 4.56
CA GLY A 71 1.26 -2.53 4.77
C GLY A 71 0.82 -2.85 6.19
N ILE A 72 -0.49 -2.85 6.42
CA ILE A 72 -1.12 -3.21 7.68
C ILE A 72 -2.00 -4.44 7.49
N GLU A 73 -1.87 -5.41 8.37
CA GLU A 73 -2.87 -6.46 8.55
C GLU A 73 -4.10 -5.84 9.23
N THR A 74 -5.18 -5.66 8.47
CA THR A 74 -6.34 -4.83 8.87
C THR A 74 -7.01 -5.32 10.15
N ASN A 75 -7.14 -6.64 10.31
CA ASN A 75 -7.78 -7.27 11.48
C ASN A 75 -6.93 -7.22 12.77
N THR A 76 -5.66 -6.83 12.69
CA THR A 76 -4.79 -6.69 13.88
C THR A 76 -4.20 -5.29 14.04
N GLY A 77 -4.27 -4.47 12.99
CA GLY A 77 -3.65 -3.15 12.94
C GLY A 77 -2.12 -3.20 12.91
N LYS A 78 -1.51 -4.37 12.64
CA LYS A 78 -0.07 -4.59 12.73
C LYS A 78 0.64 -4.46 11.40
N VAL A 79 1.87 -3.97 11.43
CA VAL A 79 2.77 -3.91 10.26
C VAL A 79 3.10 -5.31 9.77
N ALA A 80 2.90 -5.54 8.47
CA ALA A 80 3.23 -6.79 7.81
C ALA A 80 3.74 -6.54 6.38
N VAL A 81 4.40 -7.54 5.80
CA VAL A 81 4.92 -7.49 4.44
C VAL A 81 3.78 -7.73 3.44
N ILE A 82 3.65 -6.86 2.44
CA ILE A 82 2.74 -7.06 1.31
C ILE A 82 3.36 -8.10 0.36
N LYS A 83 2.59 -9.11 -0.02
CA LYS A 83 3.04 -10.17 -0.94
C LYS A 83 3.48 -9.59 -2.29
N TYR A 84 4.38 -10.30 -2.96
CA TYR A 84 4.79 -10.03 -4.35
C TYR A 84 5.35 -8.61 -4.63
N SER A 85 5.81 -7.89 -3.60
CA SER A 85 6.22 -6.48 -3.70
C SER A 85 7.74 -6.22 -3.70
N SER A 86 8.53 -7.27 -3.95
CA SER A 86 10.00 -7.27 -3.84
C SER A 86 10.65 -6.37 -4.90
N LYS A 87 11.49 -5.44 -4.44
CA LYS A 87 12.34 -4.56 -5.24
C LYS A 87 13.80 -4.83 -4.89
N LYS A 88 14.72 -4.41 -5.75
CA LYS A 88 16.16 -4.65 -5.57
C LYS A 88 16.94 -3.34 -5.52
N ILE A 89 17.77 -3.16 -4.51
CA ILE A 89 18.67 -2.01 -4.39
C ILE A 89 19.84 -2.19 -5.36
N ILE A 90 20.06 -1.15 -6.17
CA ILE A 90 21.23 -1.01 -7.05
C ILE A 90 22.32 -0.25 -6.31
N LYS A 91 21.96 0.86 -5.63
CA LYS A 91 22.88 1.73 -4.87
C LYS A 91 22.18 2.26 -3.63
N ALA A 92 22.87 2.33 -2.50
CA ALA A 92 22.30 2.84 -1.24
C ALA A 92 23.37 3.46 -0.32
N ASN A 93 24.27 4.26 -0.89
CA ASN A 93 25.39 4.89 -0.20
C ASN A 93 25.52 6.36 -0.62
N GLU A 94 26.36 7.12 0.07
CA GLU A 94 26.66 8.52 -0.29
C GLU A 94 25.43 9.43 -0.39
N ARG A 95 24.38 9.17 0.40
CA ARG A 95 23.07 9.86 0.36
C ARG A 95 22.24 9.61 -0.90
N GLU A 96 22.58 8.61 -1.71
CA GLU A 96 21.81 8.20 -2.88
C GLU A 96 21.26 6.78 -2.70
N LEU A 97 19.95 6.62 -2.91
CA LEU A 97 19.24 5.34 -2.88
C LEU A 97 18.57 5.12 -4.24
N ILE A 98 19.06 4.12 -4.95
CA ILE A 98 18.54 3.67 -6.25
C ILE A 98 18.05 2.25 -6.10
N TRP A 99 16.79 2.01 -6.46
CA TRP A 99 16.26 0.65 -6.53
C TRP A 99 15.52 0.40 -7.85
N GLU A 100 15.49 -0.88 -8.22
CA GLU A 100 14.82 -1.43 -9.38
C GLU A 100 13.44 -1.99 -8.99
N TYR A 101 12.44 -1.76 -9.83
CA TYR A 101 11.09 -2.28 -9.67
C TYR A 101 10.51 -2.71 -11.02
N LEU A 102 9.54 -3.64 -10.98
CA LEU A 102 8.81 -4.07 -12.16
C LEU A 102 7.71 -3.06 -12.49
N LEU A 103 7.73 -2.46 -13.68
CA LEU A 103 6.68 -1.56 -14.13
C LEU A 103 5.59 -2.35 -14.89
N GLY A 104 4.58 -2.82 -14.17
CA GLY A 104 3.37 -3.41 -14.76
C GLY A 104 3.60 -4.57 -15.74
N GLY A 105 4.63 -5.39 -15.52
CA GLY A 105 4.96 -6.52 -16.42
C GLY A 105 5.77 -6.16 -17.66
N ILE A 106 5.90 -4.86 -17.99
CA ILE A 106 6.48 -4.39 -19.26
C ILE A 106 8.01 -4.32 -19.20
N GLY A 107 8.60 -4.26 -18.01
CA GLY A 107 10.05 -4.27 -17.83
C GLY A 107 10.53 -3.80 -16.46
N LEU A 108 11.84 -3.84 -16.28
CA LEU A 108 12.52 -3.30 -15.11
C LEU A 108 12.72 -1.79 -15.29
N SER A 109 12.33 -1.03 -14.28
CA SER A 109 12.54 0.41 -14.18
C SER A 109 13.27 0.74 -12.90
N THR A 110 13.94 1.89 -12.86
CA THR A 110 14.67 2.36 -11.68
C THR A 110 14.11 3.67 -11.18
N ILE A 111 14.27 3.91 -9.89
CA ILE A 111 13.99 5.19 -9.27
C ILE A 111 15.16 5.55 -8.35
N SER A 112 15.54 6.82 -8.38
CA SER A 112 16.61 7.37 -7.54
C SER A 112 16.05 8.39 -6.57
N TYR A 113 16.53 8.32 -5.33
CA TYR A 113 16.25 9.25 -4.25
C TYR A 113 17.54 9.73 -3.63
N ASN A 114 17.58 11.01 -3.27
CA ASN A 114 18.48 11.49 -2.24
C ASN A 114 17.88 11.12 -0.87
N TYR A 115 18.66 10.49 0.01
CA TYR A 115 18.22 10.16 1.36
C TYR A 115 18.99 10.92 2.44
N ARG A 116 18.30 11.24 3.53
CA ARG A 116 18.92 11.78 4.74
C ARG A 116 18.16 11.36 6.00
N PHE A 117 18.83 11.45 7.14
CA PHE A 117 18.24 11.18 8.44
C PHE A 117 18.08 12.47 9.24
N GLU A 118 16.89 12.73 9.76
CA GLU A 118 16.57 13.88 10.60
C GLU A 118 15.66 13.44 11.75
N ASN A 119 16.05 13.68 13.00
CA ASN A 119 15.23 13.36 14.18
C ASN A 119 14.64 11.93 14.15
N GLU A 120 15.48 10.94 13.89
CA GLU A 120 15.12 9.50 13.77
C GLU A 120 14.18 9.16 12.59
N LYS A 121 13.97 10.10 11.67
CA LYS A 121 13.20 9.91 10.43
C LYS A 121 14.12 9.70 9.23
N LEU A 122 13.67 8.87 8.30
CA LEU A 122 14.27 8.73 6.98
C LEU A 122 13.51 9.61 6.00
N ILE A 123 14.20 10.54 5.34
CA ILE A 123 13.62 11.40 4.31
C ILE A 123 14.18 10.95 2.97
N LEU A 124 13.30 10.56 2.04
CA LEU A 124 13.62 10.25 0.66
C LEU A 124 13.10 11.39 -0.23
N SER A 125 13.98 12.00 -1.03
CA SER A 125 13.65 13.15 -1.88
C SER A 125 14.09 12.92 -3.32
N ASN A 126 13.22 13.22 -4.29
CA ASN A 126 13.54 13.25 -5.71
C ASN A 126 12.85 14.46 -6.38
N GLU A 127 12.84 14.49 -7.71
CA GLU A 127 12.18 15.57 -8.48
C GLU A 127 10.67 15.67 -8.25
N SER A 128 10.01 14.57 -7.87
CA SER A 128 8.56 14.51 -7.62
C SER A 128 8.17 14.97 -6.21
N GLY A 129 9.13 15.13 -5.30
CA GLY A 129 8.86 15.60 -3.94
C GLY A 129 9.68 14.87 -2.88
N SER A 130 9.16 14.85 -1.64
CA SER A 130 9.81 14.21 -0.50
C SER A 130 8.83 13.34 0.29
N LEU A 131 9.31 12.17 0.71
CA LEU A 131 8.62 11.21 1.57
C LEU A 131 9.37 11.12 2.90
N THR A 132 8.64 11.30 4.00
CA THR A 132 9.23 11.26 5.35
C THR A 132 8.74 10.03 6.09
N TYR A 133 9.63 9.06 6.28
CA TYR A 133 9.37 7.82 6.96
C TYR A 133 9.80 7.89 8.43
N THR A 134 9.03 7.22 9.29
CA THR A 134 9.38 6.97 10.68
C THR A 134 9.81 5.51 10.84
N LYS A 135 10.69 5.21 11.78
CA LYS A 135 11.18 3.84 12.01
C LYS A 135 10.13 3.00 12.73
N THR A 136 9.97 1.74 12.34
CA THR A 136 9.06 0.77 12.99
C THR A 136 9.69 -0.62 13.03
N LYS A 137 8.88 -1.65 13.25
CA LYS A 137 9.23 -3.07 13.16
C LYS A 137 8.03 -3.88 12.69
N LEU A 138 8.27 -5.05 12.09
CA LEU A 138 7.20 -6.00 11.79
C LEU A 138 6.43 -6.40 13.05
N GLY A 139 5.11 -6.52 12.93
CA GLY A 139 4.22 -6.85 14.04
C GLY A 139 3.92 -5.70 15.02
N ALA A 140 4.51 -4.51 14.84
CA ALA A 140 4.11 -3.32 15.59
C ALA A 140 2.68 -2.91 15.21
N GLN A 141 1.83 -2.67 16.19
CA GLN A 141 0.49 -2.15 15.94
C GLN A 141 0.56 -0.63 15.72
N LEU A 142 0.10 -0.16 14.56
CA LEU A 142 0.09 1.26 14.20
C LEU A 142 -1.31 1.87 14.20
N ILE A 143 -2.34 1.04 14.03
CA ILE A 143 -3.74 1.44 14.09
C ILE A 143 -4.55 0.47 14.92
N GLU A 144 -5.76 0.88 15.28
CA GLU A 144 -6.74 -0.04 15.82
C GLU A 144 -7.19 -1.04 14.74
N PRO A 145 -7.47 -2.29 15.12
CA PRO A 145 -8.06 -3.28 14.23
C PRO A 145 -9.33 -2.77 13.56
N VAL A 146 -9.46 -3.03 12.25
CA VAL A 146 -10.65 -2.72 11.46
C VAL A 146 -11.18 -4.01 10.87
N THR A 147 -12.48 -4.28 11.09
CA THR A 147 -13.13 -5.43 10.46
C THR A 147 -13.27 -5.16 8.97
N CYS A 148 -12.56 -5.95 8.16
CA CYS A 148 -12.46 -5.77 6.72
C CYS A 148 -12.50 -7.13 6.03
N ASN A 149 -13.70 -7.70 5.94
CA ASN A 149 -13.91 -9.02 5.34
C ASN A 149 -14.89 -8.92 4.18
N LEU A 150 -14.47 -9.39 3.02
CA LEU A 150 -15.32 -9.62 1.86
C LEU A 150 -14.84 -10.88 1.15
N SER A 151 -15.80 -11.73 0.77
CA SER A 151 -15.54 -12.92 -0.02
C SER A 151 -16.70 -13.22 -0.95
N PHE A 152 -16.43 -13.91 -2.05
CA PHE A 152 -17.45 -14.41 -2.97
C PHE A 152 -16.90 -15.56 -3.82
N GLU A 153 -17.80 -16.30 -4.47
CA GLU A 153 -17.45 -17.32 -5.46
C GLU A 153 -17.76 -16.81 -6.87
N LYS A 154 -16.80 -16.93 -7.79
CA LYS A 154 -16.99 -16.69 -9.23
C LYS A 154 -16.59 -17.95 -9.99
N ASP A 155 -17.52 -18.55 -10.71
CA ASP A 155 -17.30 -19.79 -11.49
C ASP A 155 -16.53 -20.89 -10.72
N SER A 156 -16.92 -21.17 -9.47
CA SER A 156 -16.25 -22.12 -8.56
C SER A 156 -14.85 -21.71 -8.07
N ILE A 157 -14.40 -20.49 -8.35
CA ILE A 157 -13.18 -19.90 -7.80
C ILE A 157 -13.57 -18.96 -6.66
N PHE A 158 -12.93 -19.13 -5.51
CA PHE A 158 -13.20 -18.32 -4.33
C PHE A 158 -12.25 -17.13 -4.24
N TYR A 159 -12.81 -15.93 -4.08
CA TYR A 159 -12.08 -14.68 -3.93
C TYR A 159 -12.29 -14.14 -2.53
N GLU A 160 -11.20 -13.65 -1.92
CA GLU A 160 -11.23 -12.90 -0.67
C GLU A 160 -10.44 -11.61 -0.81
N ASN A 161 -10.86 -10.58 -0.08
CA ASN A 161 -10.12 -9.34 0.00
C ASN A 161 -8.73 -9.53 0.63
N GLU A 162 -7.76 -8.73 0.18
CA GLU A 162 -6.39 -8.73 0.69
C GLU A 162 -6.33 -8.47 2.18
N LYS A 163 -5.68 -9.35 2.95
CA LYS A 163 -5.62 -9.19 4.42
C LYS A 163 -4.55 -8.18 4.86
N ILE A 164 -3.54 -7.97 4.02
CA ILE A 164 -2.44 -7.04 4.26
C ILE A 164 -2.40 -6.05 3.10
N SER A 165 -2.71 -4.79 3.36
CA SER A 165 -2.70 -3.74 2.34
C SER A 165 -2.33 -2.39 2.95
N ALA A 166 -2.16 -1.38 2.09
CA ALA A 166 -1.89 -0.01 2.50
C ALA A 166 -3.11 0.67 3.14
N TYR A 167 -4.29 0.10 3.01
CA TYR A 167 -5.54 0.55 3.62
C TYR A 167 -6.49 -0.67 3.72
N PRO A 168 -7.65 -0.55 4.38
CA PRO A 168 -8.66 -1.59 4.33
C PRO A 168 -9.02 -1.93 2.88
N SER A 169 -8.60 -3.11 2.42
CA SER A 169 -8.73 -3.56 1.03
C SER A 169 -10.19 -3.74 0.62
N ALA A 170 -11.11 -3.88 1.57
CA ALA A 170 -12.55 -3.86 1.34
C ALA A 170 -13.20 -2.80 2.22
N TYR A 171 -14.06 -1.96 1.63
CA TYR A 171 -14.74 -0.89 2.35
C TYR A 171 -16.03 -0.47 1.67
N ALA A 172 -16.91 0.16 2.46
CA ALA A 172 -18.08 0.87 1.99
C ALA A 172 -17.80 2.38 1.97
N GLY A 173 -18.10 3.05 0.87
CA GLY A 173 -18.04 4.50 0.73
C GLY A 173 -19.44 5.08 0.55
N LYS A 174 -19.80 6.10 1.33
CA LYS A 174 -21.05 6.86 1.16
C LYS A 174 -20.74 8.32 0.92
N ILE A 175 -21.15 8.84 -0.23
CA ILE A 175 -21.05 10.29 -0.47
C ILE A 175 -22.12 10.96 0.39
N SER A 176 -21.73 11.73 1.39
CA SER A 176 -22.64 12.28 2.41
C SER A 176 -23.86 13.06 1.89
N THR A 177 -23.77 13.63 0.69
CA THR A 177 -24.84 14.41 0.03
C THR A 177 -25.61 13.63 -1.03
N SER A 178 -25.30 12.35 -1.23
CA SER A 178 -25.88 11.50 -2.27
C SER A 178 -26.42 10.22 -1.67
N ASP A 179 -27.43 9.68 -2.31
CA ASP A 179 -27.90 8.33 -2.03
C ASP A 179 -27.01 7.26 -2.70
N PHE A 180 -25.76 7.62 -3.04
CA PHE A 180 -24.78 6.74 -3.65
C PHE A 180 -23.93 6.05 -2.60
N PHE A 181 -23.94 4.72 -2.66
CA PHE A 181 -23.13 3.83 -1.84
C PHE A 181 -22.23 2.99 -2.74
N LEU A 182 -20.96 2.88 -2.40
CA LEU A 182 -19.96 2.09 -3.12
C LEU A 182 -19.38 1.02 -2.19
N LEU A 183 -19.54 -0.25 -2.53
CA LEU A 183 -18.73 -1.33 -1.99
C LEU A 183 -17.51 -1.50 -2.89
N ASN A 184 -16.31 -1.33 -2.35
CA ASN A 184 -15.05 -1.55 -3.07
C ASN A 184 -14.26 -2.66 -2.38
N ALA A 185 -13.65 -3.56 -3.16
CA ALA A 185 -12.74 -4.57 -2.63
C ALA A 185 -11.59 -4.88 -3.60
N GLU A 186 -10.40 -5.06 -3.02
CA GLU A 186 -9.18 -5.49 -3.69
C GLU A 186 -8.81 -6.91 -3.21
N MET A 187 -8.57 -7.80 -4.16
CA MET A 187 -8.14 -9.19 -3.96
C MET A 187 -6.79 -9.41 -4.61
N ASP A 188 -6.21 -10.58 -4.35
CA ASP A 188 -5.02 -11.03 -5.07
C ASP A 188 -5.33 -11.07 -6.58
N HIS A 189 -4.65 -10.21 -7.35
CA HIS A 189 -4.86 -10.05 -8.79
C HIS A 189 -6.30 -9.75 -9.24
N ALA A 190 -7.18 -9.22 -8.40
CA ALA A 190 -8.52 -8.83 -8.83
C ALA A 190 -9.09 -7.66 -8.03
N PHE A 191 -10.16 -7.05 -8.54
CA PHE A 191 -10.92 -6.04 -7.81
C PHE A 191 -12.40 -6.14 -8.10
N LEU A 192 -13.21 -5.62 -7.17
CA LEU A 192 -14.65 -5.59 -7.21
C LEU A 192 -15.16 -4.21 -6.79
N ARG A 193 -16.10 -3.65 -7.54
CA ARG A 193 -16.85 -2.44 -7.18
C ARG A 193 -18.32 -2.64 -7.41
N ILE A 194 -19.14 -2.31 -6.42
CA ILE A 194 -20.61 -2.35 -6.50
C ILE A 194 -21.16 -1.01 -6.04
N GLY A 195 -21.80 -0.29 -6.95
CA GLY A 195 -22.54 0.94 -6.69
C GLY A 195 -24.02 0.66 -6.43
N ILE A 196 -24.60 1.41 -5.49
CA ILE A 196 -26.03 1.44 -5.20
C ILE A 196 -26.49 2.89 -5.30
N ASN A 197 -27.56 3.13 -6.05
CA ASN A 197 -28.29 4.41 -6.04
C ASN A 197 -29.44 4.35 -5.05
N ASN A 198 -29.90 5.50 -4.56
CA ASN A 198 -31.04 5.61 -3.63
C ASN A 198 -30.85 4.80 -2.33
N PHE A 199 -29.60 4.69 -1.86
CA PHE A 199 -29.23 3.99 -0.63
C PHE A 199 -29.81 4.68 0.60
N ASN A 200 -30.66 3.97 1.34
CA ASN A 200 -31.39 4.48 2.52
C ASN A 200 -31.12 3.66 3.79
N GLY A 201 -30.06 2.86 3.81
CA GLY A 201 -29.68 2.00 4.95
C GLY A 201 -29.91 0.51 4.70
N ILE A 202 -30.36 -0.21 5.72
CA ILE A 202 -30.63 -1.66 5.66
C ILE A 202 -31.75 -1.94 4.63
N GLY A 203 -31.56 -2.92 3.76
CA GLY A 203 -32.53 -3.29 2.73
C GLY A 203 -31.93 -4.04 1.53
N SER A 204 -32.79 -4.45 0.61
CA SER A 204 -32.42 -5.03 -0.68
C SER A 204 -32.34 -3.94 -1.75
N TYR A 205 -31.25 -3.96 -2.51
CA TYR A 205 -31.01 -3.03 -3.60
C TYR A 205 -30.65 -3.78 -4.87
N VAL A 206 -31.12 -3.22 -5.98
CA VAL A 206 -30.77 -3.71 -7.30
C VAL A 206 -29.45 -3.10 -7.74
N ILE A 207 -28.51 -3.95 -8.14
CA ILE A 207 -27.27 -3.58 -8.80
C ILE A 207 -27.60 -3.25 -10.26
N GLN A 208 -27.39 -2.00 -10.64
CA GLN A 208 -27.58 -1.55 -12.03
C GLN A 208 -26.37 -1.90 -12.88
N TYR A 209 -26.59 -2.10 -14.18
CA TYR A 209 -25.56 -2.48 -15.16
C TYR A 209 -24.31 -1.58 -15.12
N ASP A 210 -24.49 -0.27 -14.96
CA ASP A 210 -23.40 0.71 -14.92
C ASP A 210 -22.80 0.91 -13.51
N LYS A 211 -23.28 0.15 -12.52
CA LYS A 211 -22.92 0.26 -11.11
C LYS A 211 -22.18 -0.96 -10.61
N PHE A 212 -21.49 -1.67 -11.48
CA PHE A 212 -20.66 -2.77 -11.07
C PHE A 212 -19.47 -2.93 -11.99
N GLU A 213 -18.33 -3.24 -11.38
CA GLU A 213 -17.07 -3.46 -12.07
C GLU A 213 -16.34 -4.60 -11.38
N PHE A 214 -15.91 -5.60 -12.16
CA PHE A 214 -14.96 -6.58 -11.71
C PHE A 214 -13.85 -6.73 -12.74
N GLY A 215 -12.61 -6.83 -12.27
CA GLY A 215 -11.50 -7.11 -13.15
C GLY A 215 -10.44 -8.02 -12.54
N GLU A 216 -9.84 -8.86 -13.40
CA GLU A 216 -8.76 -9.78 -13.08
C GLU A 216 -7.46 -9.35 -13.81
N PHE A 217 -6.35 -9.35 -13.08
CA PHE A 217 -5.03 -8.91 -13.49
C PHE A 217 -4.10 -10.12 -13.66
N HIS A 218 -4.36 -10.94 -14.68
CA HIS A 218 -3.56 -12.15 -14.96
C HIS A 218 -2.80 -12.14 -16.30
N SER A 219 -2.79 -11.02 -17.03
CA SER A 219 -1.93 -10.81 -18.21
C SER A 219 -1.89 -9.32 -18.57
N ASP A 220 -1.12 -8.93 -19.60
CA ASP A 220 -1.09 -7.57 -20.16
C ASP A 220 -2.46 -7.06 -20.67
N VAL A 221 -3.50 -7.92 -20.60
CA VAL A 221 -4.90 -7.61 -20.89
C VAL A 221 -5.71 -7.81 -19.61
N GLY A 222 -6.24 -6.71 -19.06
CA GLY A 222 -7.26 -6.76 -18.02
C GLY A 222 -8.62 -7.07 -18.63
N ILE A 223 -9.35 -8.02 -18.06
CA ILE A 223 -10.74 -8.30 -18.43
C ILE A 223 -11.63 -7.54 -17.47
N ILE A 224 -12.56 -6.74 -18.00
CA ILE A 224 -13.57 -6.01 -17.21
C ILE A 224 -14.93 -6.65 -17.48
N LEU A 225 -15.64 -7.02 -16.41
CA LEU A 225 -16.99 -7.58 -16.47
C LEU A 225 -17.98 -6.63 -15.79
N VAL A 226 -19.20 -6.61 -16.32
CA VAL A 226 -20.33 -5.77 -15.88
C VAL A 226 -21.57 -6.67 -15.67
N PRO A 227 -22.58 -6.30 -14.87
CA PRO A 227 -23.77 -7.13 -14.67
C PRO A 227 -24.48 -7.41 -15.99
N ASP A 228 -25.20 -8.52 -16.09
CA ASP A 228 -26.05 -8.83 -17.24
C ASP A 228 -27.25 -7.85 -17.35
N SER A 229 -27.60 -7.44 -18.57
CA SER A 229 -28.75 -6.56 -18.85
C SER A 229 -30.11 -7.23 -18.55
N LEU A 230 -30.16 -8.56 -18.67
CA LEU A 230 -31.36 -9.38 -18.54
C LEU A 230 -31.60 -9.87 -17.10
N SER A 231 -30.53 -9.94 -16.29
CA SER A 231 -30.54 -10.38 -14.89
C SER A 231 -30.04 -9.28 -13.98
N LYS A 232 -30.95 -8.61 -13.27
CA LYS A 232 -30.59 -7.58 -12.30
C LYS A 232 -29.86 -8.22 -11.10
N GLY A 233 -28.62 -7.80 -10.86
CA GLY A 233 -27.90 -8.17 -9.64
C GLY A 233 -28.60 -7.65 -8.38
N GLU A 234 -28.40 -8.32 -7.25
CA GLU A 234 -28.94 -7.89 -5.96
C GLU A 234 -27.83 -7.78 -4.92
N ILE A 235 -27.91 -6.72 -4.11
CA ILE A 235 -27.13 -6.55 -2.89
C ILE A 235 -28.09 -6.29 -1.72
N ILE A 236 -27.93 -7.05 -0.66
CA ILE A 236 -28.76 -7.01 0.54
C ILE A 236 -27.90 -6.50 1.68
N ILE A 237 -28.26 -5.34 2.22
CA ILE A 237 -27.59 -4.73 3.37
C ILE A 237 -28.34 -5.16 4.62
N THR A 238 -27.70 -5.96 5.47
CA THR A 238 -28.28 -6.49 6.71
C THR A 238 -27.89 -5.65 7.93
N GLN A 239 -26.79 -4.91 7.85
CA GLN A 239 -26.33 -4.00 8.89
C GLN A 239 -25.73 -2.74 8.28
N TYR A 240 -26.11 -1.58 8.81
CA TYR A 240 -25.53 -0.29 8.45
C TYR A 240 -25.47 0.60 9.69
N ASP A 241 -24.26 0.80 10.23
CA ASP A 241 -24.01 1.54 11.46
C ASP A 241 -22.96 2.63 11.23
N GLU A 242 -23.41 3.87 11.08
CA GLU A 242 -22.51 5.01 10.86
C GLU A 242 -21.72 5.41 12.11
N VAL A 243 -22.19 5.04 13.32
CA VAL A 243 -21.51 5.37 14.58
C VAL A 243 -20.30 4.46 14.75
N ASN A 244 -20.50 3.16 14.56
CA ASN A 244 -19.42 2.17 14.61
C ASN A 244 -18.70 1.99 13.27
N ARG A 245 -19.06 2.79 12.25
CA ARG A 245 -18.51 2.76 10.89
C ARG A 245 -18.49 1.36 10.29
N MET A 246 -19.59 0.61 10.35
CA MET A 246 -19.65 -0.77 9.89
C MET A 246 -20.85 -1.03 8.97
N CYS A 247 -20.60 -1.75 7.88
CA CYS A 247 -21.63 -2.19 6.94
C CYS A 247 -21.47 -3.69 6.65
N SER A 248 -22.57 -4.44 6.68
CA SER A 248 -22.58 -5.88 6.39
C SER A 248 -23.74 -6.24 5.49
N GLY A 249 -23.55 -7.29 4.71
CA GLY A 249 -24.55 -7.75 3.78
C GLY A 249 -24.09 -8.88 2.89
N THR A 250 -24.90 -9.16 1.87
CA THR A 250 -24.64 -10.17 0.86
C THR A 250 -24.89 -9.62 -0.54
N PHE A 251 -24.30 -10.22 -1.57
CA PHE A 251 -24.62 -9.90 -2.95
C PHE A 251 -24.57 -11.15 -3.84
N TYR A 252 -25.31 -11.08 -4.95
CA TYR A 252 -25.36 -12.11 -5.99
C TYR A 252 -25.70 -11.46 -7.32
N PHE A 253 -25.01 -11.83 -8.41
CA PHE A 253 -25.37 -11.40 -9.76
C PHE A 253 -24.69 -12.25 -10.85
N ASN A 254 -25.30 -12.25 -12.02
CA ASN A 254 -24.66 -12.72 -13.26
C ASN A 254 -23.96 -11.54 -13.93
N ALA A 255 -22.80 -11.77 -14.54
CA ALA A 255 -22.08 -10.75 -15.28
C ALA A 255 -21.84 -11.16 -16.73
N ALA A 256 -21.68 -10.15 -17.58
CA ALA A 256 -21.51 -10.20 -19.01
C ALA A 256 -20.25 -9.40 -19.42
N PHE A 257 -19.82 -9.59 -20.68
CA PHE A 257 -18.81 -8.72 -21.26
C PHE A 257 -19.44 -7.38 -21.67
N PRO A 258 -18.72 -6.24 -21.56
CA PRO A 258 -19.26 -4.93 -21.90
C PRO A 258 -19.75 -4.80 -23.36
N ASP A 259 -19.18 -5.56 -24.29
CA ASP A 259 -19.53 -5.59 -25.71
C ASP A 259 -20.63 -6.61 -26.06
N ASP A 260 -21.00 -7.48 -25.13
CA ASP A 260 -22.11 -8.45 -25.26
C ASP A 260 -22.92 -8.56 -23.94
N PRO A 261 -23.66 -7.51 -23.56
CA PRO A 261 -24.30 -7.39 -22.24
C PRO A 261 -25.49 -8.32 -22.02
N ASP A 262 -26.01 -8.95 -23.08
CA ASP A 262 -27.17 -9.84 -23.03
C ASP A 262 -26.75 -11.31 -22.84
N SER A 263 -25.45 -11.58 -22.84
CA SER A 263 -24.87 -12.92 -22.71
C SER A 263 -24.18 -13.07 -21.36
N VAL A 264 -24.69 -13.97 -20.53
CA VAL A 264 -24.06 -14.29 -19.24
C VAL A 264 -22.70 -14.93 -19.50
N ALA A 265 -21.65 -14.21 -19.16
CA ALA A 265 -20.27 -14.66 -19.24
C ALA A 265 -19.82 -15.41 -17.98
N THR A 266 -20.28 -14.96 -16.80
CA THR A 266 -19.87 -15.51 -15.50
C THR A 266 -20.95 -15.30 -14.44
N VAL A 267 -20.86 -16.06 -13.33
CA VAL A 267 -21.80 -15.95 -12.21
C VAL A 267 -21.05 -15.69 -10.90
N PHE A 268 -21.47 -14.65 -10.18
CA PHE A 268 -21.00 -14.30 -8.85
C PHE A 268 -22.01 -14.76 -7.80
N LYS A 269 -21.58 -15.69 -6.95
CA LYS A 269 -22.39 -16.31 -5.90
C LYS A 269 -21.81 -16.05 -4.52
N GLU A 270 -22.68 -16.19 -3.51
CA GLU A 270 -22.27 -16.22 -2.10
C GLU A 270 -21.41 -15.02 -1.69
N GLY A 271 -21.66 -13.85 -2.28
CA GLY A 271 -20.99 -12.63 -1.88
C GLY A 271 -21.39 -12.28 -0.45
N ILE A 272 -20.43 -12.23 0.47
CA ILE A 272 -20.65 -11.88 1.88
C ILE A 272 -19.62 -10.82 2.26
N PHE A 273 -20.05 -9.80 2.98
CA PHE A 273 -19.14 -8.76 3.44
C PHE A 273 -19.49 -8.21 4.83
N THR A 274 -18.46 -7.75 5.52
CA THR A 274 -18.51 -6.91 6.72
C THR A 274 -17.30 -5.99 6.67
N VAL A 275 -17.54 -4.71 6.41
CA VAL A 275 -16.51 -3.74 5.99
C VAL A 275 -16.70 -2.39 6.69
N PRO A 276 -15.64 -1.57 6.81
CA PRO A 276 -15.75 -0.24 7.37
C PRO A 276 -16.50 0.73 6.44
N ILE A 277 -17.11 1.77 7.01
CA ILE A 277 -17.75 2.87 6.27
C ILE A 277 -16.87 4.12 6.25
N TYR A 278 -16.67 4.70 5.07
CA TYR A 278 -16.04 6.00 4.84
C TYR A 278 -17.02 6.99 4.19
N LYS A 279 -16.83 8.29 4.44
CA LYS A 279 -17.74 9.37 4.02
C LYS A 279 -17.03 10.47 3.24
#